data_AF-A0A9X3Q1P1-F1
#
_entry.id   AF-A0A9X3Q1P1-F1
#
_cell.length_a   1.000
_cell.length_b   1.000
_cell.length_c   1.000
_cell.angle_alpha   90.00
_cell.angle_beta   90.00
_cell.angle_gamma   90.00
#
_symmetry.space_group_name_H-M   'P 1'
#
loop_
_entity.id
_entity.type
_entity.pdbx_description
1 polymer ?
#
loop_
_entity_poly.entity_id
_entity_poly.type
_entity_poly.pdbx_seq_one_letter_code
_entity_poly.pdbx_strand_id
1 'polypeptide(L)' 'MEVGPGTVYWCRCGRSKTQPFCDGSHTGTDFSPIEVEFKERKRVAFCGCKHTNKPPFCDGTHSTL' A
#
# COMPACT_ATOMS: atom_id res chain seq x y z
N MET A 1 -4.02 2.81 9.76
CA MET A 1 -4.55 4.11 9.30
C MET A 1 -6.04 4.04 9.09
N GLU A 2 -6.74 5.14 9.26
CA GLU A 2 -8.16 5.23 8.87
C GLU A 2 -8.28 5.52 7.38
N VAL A 3 -9.18 4.79 6.72
CA VAL A 3 -9.59 5.04 5.33
C VAL A 3 -11.10 5.26 5.29
N GLY A 4 -11.57 6.08 4.35
CA GLY A 4 -12.99 6.31 4.08
C GLY A 4 -13.42 5.72 2.74
N PRO A 5 -14.70 5.90 2.35
CA PRO A 5 -15.17 5.51 1.04
C PRO A 5 -14.33 6.12 -0.09
N GLY A 6 -14.06 5.32 -1.12
CA GLY A 6 -13.27 5.72 -2.28
C GLY A 6 -12.12 4.77 -2.57
N THR A 7 -11.36 5.12 -3.59
CA THR A 7 -10.26 4.31 -4.10
C THR A 7 -8.92 4.90 -3.69
N VAL A 8 -8.03 4.06 -3.19
CA VAL A 8 -6.63 4.43 -2.93
C VAL A 8 -5.71 3.53 -3.74
N TYR A 9 -4.51 4.04 -4.02
CA TYR A 9 -3.47 3.31 -4.72
C TYR A 9 -2.32 3.04 -3.76
N TRP A 10 -2.11 1.78 -3.39
CA TRP A 10 -1.01 1.38 -2.52
C TRP A 10 0.31 1.35 -3.30
N CYS A 11 1.35 1.94 -2.72
CA CYS A 11 2.68 1.94 -3.30
C CYS A 11 3.30 0.55 -3.19
N ARG A 12 3.46 -0.12 -4.34
CA ARG A 12 4.17 -1.41 -4.45
C ARG A 12 5.69 -1.25 -4.61
N CYS A 13 6.15 -0.17 -5.23
CA CYS A 13 7.57 0.02 -5.59
C CYS A 13 8.49 0.43 -4.43
N GLY A 14 7.94 0.83 -3.28
CA GLY A 14 8.72 1.33 -2.13
C GLY A 14 9.29 2.75 -2.26
N ARG A 15 9.19 3.38 -3.45
CA ARG A 15 9.83 4.69 -3.74
C ARG A 15 8.98 5.92 -3.41
N SER A 16 7.70 5.75 -3.08
CA SER A 16 6.80 6.87 -2.80
C SER A 16 7.25 7.66 -1.57
N LYS A 17 7.10 8.99 -1.63
CA LYS A 17 7.29 9.92 -0.51
C LYS A 17 6.03 10.06 0.34
N THR A 18 4.88 9.59 -0.14
CA THR A 18 3.58 9.62 0.56
C THR A 18 3.13 8.23 1.02
N GLN A 19 4.09 7.41 1.47
CA GLN A 19 3.80 6.05 1.97
C GLN A 19 2.63 6.06 2.98
N PRO A 20 1.73 5.05 2.90
CA PRO A 20 1.83 3.84 2.10
C PRO A 20 1.27 3.97 0.66
N PHE A 21 0.88 5.18 0.24
CA PHE A 21 0.19 5.40 -1.04
C PHE A 21 1.15 5.74 -2.18
N CYS A 22 0.68 5.55 -3.40
CA CYS A 22 1.41 5.90 -4.61
C CYS A 22 1.36 7.41 -4.87
N ASP A 23 2.51 8.00 -5.19
CA ASP A 23 2.67 9.40 -5.62
C ASP A 23 3.21 9.53 -7.05
N GLY A 24 3.27 8.43 -7.80
CA GLY A 24 3.87 8.39 -9.13
C GLY A 24 5.38 8.09 -9.18
N SER A 25 6.07 7.98 -8.03
CA SER A 25 7.51 7.64 -7.96
C SER A 25 7.87 6.23 -8.48
N HIS A 26 6.87 5.45 -8.91
CA HIS A 26 7.05 4.15 -9.55
C HIS A 26 7.43 4.25 -11.04
N THR A 27 7.28 5.41 -11.67
CA THR A 27 7.65 5.63 -13.08
C THR A 27 9.11 5.22 -13.33
N GLY A 28 9.33 4.40 -14.37
CA GLY A 28 10.64 3.84 -14.70
C GLY A 28 11.02 2.58 -13.91
N THR A 29 10.08 1.97 -13.20
CA THR A 29 10.24 0.63 -12.60
C THR A 29 9.20 -0.33 -13.17
N ASP A 30 9.39 -1.64 -12.97
CA ASP A 30 8.42 -2.68 -13.36
C ASP A 30 7.20 -2.76 -12.43
N PHE A 31 7.08 -1.84 -11.46
CA PHE A 31 6.03 -1.86 -10.46
C PHE A 31 4.92 -0.86 -10.79
N SER A 32 3.69 -1.34 -10.86
CA SER A 32 2.48 -0.51 -10.79
C SER A 32 1.88 -0.53 -9.38
N PRO A 33 1.20 0.53 -8.95
CA PRO A 33 0.49 0.54 -7.67
C PRO A 33 -0.70 -0.42 -7.68
N ILE A 34 -1.12 -0.86 -6.49
CA ILE A 34 -2.31 -1.71 -6.33
C ILE A 34 -3.51 -0.83 -5.97
N GLU A 35 -4.56 -0.91 -6.78
CA GLU A 35 -5.84 -0.24 -6.52
C GLU A 35 -6.61 -0.95 -5.41
N VAL A 36 -7.22 -0.18 -4.52
CA VAL A 36 -8.02 -0.69 -3.40
C VAL A 36 -9.25 0.20 -3.21
N GLU A 37 -10.44 -0.39 -3.39
CA GLU A 37 -11.70 0.29 -3.12
C GLU A 37 -12.15 0.05 -1.67
N PHE A 38 -12.60 1.11 -1.02
CA PHE A 38 -13.28 1.05 0.27
C PHE A 38 -14.71 1.58 0.12
N LYS A 39 -15.67 0.81 0.64
CA LYS A 39 -17.10 1.19 0.63
C LYS A 39 -17.52 1.96 1.87
N GLU A 40 -16.75 1.85 2.94
CA GLU A 40 -17.05 2.41 4.24
C GLU A 40 -15.77 2.78 4.99
N ARG A 41 -15.92 3.54 6.07
CA ARG A 41 -14.81 3.93 6.92
C ARG A 41 -14.32 2.74 7.74
N LYS A 42 -13.02 2.45 7.68
CA LYS A 42 -12.40 1.41 8.51
C LYS A 42 -10.95 1.70 8.82
N ARG A 43 -10.44 1.05 9.88
CA ARG A 43 -9.02 1.03 10.23
C ARG A 43 -8.35 -0.13 9.49
N VAL A 44 -7.28 0.18 8.77
CA VAL A 44 -6.53 -0.77 7.96
C VAL A 44 -5.04 -0.64 8.25
N ALA A 45 -4.33 -1.77 8.30
CA ALA A 45 -2.87 -1.81 8.30
C ALA A 45 -2.39 -2.12 6.88
N PHE A 46 -1.82 -1.12 6.19
CA PHE A 46 -1.15 -1.35 4.92
C PHE A 46 0.28 -1.80 5.14
N CYS A 47 0.81 -2.59 4.20
CA CYS A 47 2.19 -3.01 4.25
C CYS A 47 3.13 -1.83 3.95
N GLY A 48 4.03 -1.55 4.89
CA GLY A 48 5.11 -0.57 4.73
C GLY A 48 6.40 -1.17 4.15
N CYS A 49 6.76 -2.39 4.54
CA CYS A 49 8.03 -3.03 4.15
C CYS A 49 8.05 -3.53 2.70
N LYS A 50 6.88 -3.70 2.06
CA LYS A 50 6.71 -4.22 0.69
C LYS A 50 6.99 -5.71 0.49
N HIS A 51 7.17 -6.47 1.56
CA HIS A 51 7.36 -7.92 1.55
C HIS A 51 6.14 -8.73 2.02
N THR A 52 4.95 -8.11 2.10
CA THR A 52 3.71 -8.82 2.50
C THR A 52 3.35 -9.92 1.50
N ASN A 53 2.90 -11.07 2.01
CA ASN A 53 2.25 -12.14 1.26
C ASN A 53 0.75 -11.90 1.10
N LYS A 54 0.21 -10.83 1.72
CA LYS A 54 -1.19 -10.39 1.60
C LYS A 54 -1.27 -8.94 1.09
N PRO A 55 -0.82 -8.62 -0.13
CA PRO A 55 -0.91 -7.27 -0.66
C PRO A 55 -2.37 -6.81 -0.68
N PRO A 56 -2.66 -5.54 -0.38
CA PRO A 56 -1.74 -4.45 0.01
C PRO A 56 -1.54 -4.34 1.54
N PHE A 57 -2.03 -5.31 2.31
CA PHE A 57 -2.16 -5.23 3.77
C PHE A 57 -0.95 -5.79 4.50
N CYS A 58 -0.75 -5.34 5.74
CA CYS A 58 0.27 -5.89 6.62
C CYS A 58 -0.16 -7.29 7.09
N ASP A 59 0.76 -8.25 6.98
CA ASP A 59 0.64 -9.62 7.46
C ASP A 59 1.70 -9.95 8.54
N GLY A 60 2.50 -8.96 8.92
CA GLY A 60 3.56 -9.12 9.91
C GLY A 60 4.92 -9.57 9.37
N THR A 61 5.07 -9.87 8.07
CA THR A 61 6.35 -10.39 7.52
C THR A 61 7.59 -9.55 7.88
N HIS A 62 7.42 -8.24 8.08
CA HIS A 62 8.51 -7.35 8.48
C HIS A 62 9.16 -7.67 9.84
N SER A 63 8.52 -8.45 10.71
CA SER A 63 9.11 -8.82 12.01
C SER A 63 10.23 -9.87 11.88
N THR A 64 10.41 -10.46 10.70
CA THR A 64 11.37 -11.52 10.43
C THR A 64 12.22 -11.29 9.17
N LEU A 65 12.27 -10.04 8.67
CA LEU A 65 13.09 -9.66 7.51
C LEU A 65 14.55 -9.42 7.87
#